data_AF-A0A971B3N4-F1
#
_entry.id   AF-A0A971B3N4-F1
#
_cell.length_a   1.000
_cell.length_b   1.000
_cell.length_c   1.000
_cell.angle_alpha   90.00
_cell.angle_beta   90.00
_cell.angle_gamma   90.00
#
_symmetry.space_group_name_H-M   'P 1'
#
loop_
_entity.id
_entity.type
_entity.pdbx_description
1 polymer ?
#
loop_
_entity_poly.entity_id
_entity_poly.type
_entity_poly.pdbx_seq_one_letter_code
_entity_poly.pdbx_strand_id
1 'polypeptide(L)'
;MFRRVVAAAVVGLTLSLSVCVADDSMWAGLATQPVPEGAKVTLEVDRPDCLLGENVLVHFILENTGDKPFEASFGGDYRGASRHLRFKVTATDEAGQPAEDPDPFPMCMGGIGGPRTLNPGEKFVESLPLMRYCQIERPGLYTIRATHDFGWKEDDRKRPVGETTITFRMPDSRQAAEIVNEMAHLPDRPDSVWGERSTAYADFCCLRHPVYLDILAERARGGDKRAFEGLGLIPTVKATEMLIQLAGDSDREVALGAANTLNNRLPYPDSHYVPASPGSSKEPQLSLRGRLVERAWDEKLVPSVRALAARLLASGDSPTVTAAAFMIVSVGTKEDAPAVLAAVNSAHNTTFNPRTRPEDNILDLPQPVWELLRAMDTLRARGFALGEHVSGDAEILLYFRFLNGAPAPRPERWPAMLEAFGTSGWYPIRGAAVRSIPQPVSKKWTDFVIARLEDRDLGVCRAACTAAGASGNPAFIRPLLDIVATEHHEWLLREASSAAETLGAGFALRETWADRLAEAGLYPLALDSLQTVLEVPTGSYSGRTDLSRDERLKLREAWKEFLAQHGEEIRAGKRFQPSDPAVTPALAGRARSWQLEDGTTWPKPSNVVAPN
;
A
#
# COMPACT_ATOMS: atom_id res chain seq x y z
N MET A 1 57.71 22.87 33.71
CA MET A 1 56.48 22.33 34.34
C MET A 1 55.36 22.51 33.33
N PHE A 2 54.66 21.52 32.78
CA PHE A 2 54.51 20.10 33.04
C PHE A 2 54.22 19.41 31.69
N ARG A 3 54.83 18.25 31.47
CA ARG A 3 54.52 17.31 30.38
C ARG A 3 53.06 16.85 30.46
N ARG A 4 52.39 16.64 29.32
CA ARG A 4 51.45 15.51 29.17
C ARG A 4 51.60 14.86 27.79
N VAL A 5 52.05 13.62 27.85
CA VAL A 5 52.02 12.56 26.84
C VAL A 5 50.66 11.87 26.95
N VAL A 6 49.95 11.67 25.84
CA VAL A 6 48.87 10.67 25.69
C VAL A 6 48.94 10.22 24.21
N ALA A 7 49.68 9.16 23.90
CA ALA A 7 49.23 7.76 23.83
C ALA A 7 48.17 7.53 22.73
N ALA A 8 48.65 7.10 21.56
CA ALA A 8 47.85 6.57 20.47
C ALA A 8 47.29 5.19 20.87
N ALA A 9 45.96 5.07 20.96
CA ALA A 9 45.27 3.80 21.08
C ALA A 9 44.78 3.39 19.68
N VAL A 10 45.49 2.46 19.06
CA VAL A 10 45.00 1.72 17.89
C VAL A 10 43.93 0.74 18.40
N VAL A 11 42.67 1.14 18.32
CA VAL A 11 41.54 0.24 18.51
C VAL A 11 41.33 -0.48 17.18
N GLY A 12 41.79 -1.73 17.12
CA GLY A 12 41.43 -2.65 16.04
C GLY A 12 39.94 -2.93 16.12
N LEU A 13 39.16 -2.26 15.28
CA LEU A 13 37.75 -2.53 15.08
C LEU A 13 37.64 -3.80 14.22
N THR A 14 37.60 -4.97 14.85
CA THR A 14 37.12 -6.18 14.18
C THR A 14 35.63 -6.00 13.92
N LEU A 15 35.29 -5.55 12.71
CA LEU A 15 33.94 -5.67 12.15
C LEU A 15 33.63 -7.17 12.04
N SER A 16 32.97 -7.69 13.06
CA SER A 16 32.22 -8.94 12.94
C SER A 16 31.07 -8.67 11.99
N LEU A 17 31.24 -9.00 10.71
CA LEU A 17 30.15 -9.14 9.75
C LEU A 17 29.19 -10.19 10.32
N SER A 18 28.15 -9.73 11.01
CA SER A 18 26.98 -10.55 11.27
C SER A 18 26.37 -10.84 9.91
N VAL A 19 26.62 -12.04 9.39
CA VAL A 19 25.76 -12.61 8.36
C VAL A 19 24.37 -12.60 8.97
N CYS A 20 23.48 -11.76 8.45
CA CYS A 20 22.06 -11.81 8.74
C CYS A 20 21.57 -13.18 8.27
N VAL A 21 21.68 -14.19 9.14
CA VAL A 21 20.94 -15.44 8.98
C VAL A 21 19.48 -15.00 9.04
N ALA A 22 18.81 -15.11 7.90
CA ALA A 22 17.43 -14.66 7.72
C ALA A 22 16.54 -15.17 8.86
N ASP A 23 15.79 -14.25 9.44
CA ASP A 23 14.67 -14.52 10.34
C ASP A 23 13.86 -15.70 9.78
N ASP A 24 13.62 -16.72 10.61
CA ASP A 24 12.70 -17.81 10.29
C ASP A 24 11.37 -17.17 9.86
N SER A 25 11.03 -17.31 8.57
CA SER A 25 9.85 -16.66 8.02
C SER A 25 8.61 -17.08 8.82
N MET A 26 7.60 -16.20 8.92
CA MET A 26 6.33 -16.54 9.57
C MET A 26 5.73 -17.88 9.12
N TRP A 27 6.06 -18.32 7.90
CA TRP A 27 5.65 -19.60 7.32
C TRP A 27 6.37 -20.82 7.92
N ALA A 28 7.62 -20.67 8.35
CA ALA A 28 8.36 -21.75 9.01
C ALA A 28 7.70 -22.15 10.33
N GLY A 29 7.07 -21.20 11.04
CA GLY A 29 6.28 -21.47 12.25
C GLY A 29 4.96 -22.20 12.00
N LEU A 30 4.46 -22.23 10.75
CA LEU A 30 3.24 -22.93 10.36
C LEU A 30 3.51 -24.37 9.86
N ALA A 31 4.78 -24.74 9.73
CA ALA A 31 5.18 -26.06 9.26
C ALA A 31 4.87 -27.14 10.30
N THR A 32 4.24 -28.24 9.87
CA THR A 32 3.75 -29.30 10.77
C THR A 32 4.27 -30.69 10.42
N GLN A 33 4.72 -30.92 9.19
CA GLN A 33 5.18 -32.24 8.73
C GLN A 33 6.70 -32.36 8.82
N PRO A 34 7.29 -33.52 9.18
CA PRO A 34 8.75 -33.68 9.16
C PRO A 34 9.31 -33.70 7.73
N VAL A 35 10.59 -33.36 7.55
CA VAL A 35 11.26 -33.46 6.24
C VAL A 35 11.30 -34.93 5.75
N PRO A 36 10.75 -35.25 4.57
CA PRO A 36 10.71 -36.62 4.06
C PRO A 36 12.09 -37.20 3.73
N GLU A 37 12.25 -38.52 3.90
CA GLU A 37 13.54 -39.19 3.64
C GLU A 37 13.95 -39.20 2.16
N GLY A 38 12.97 -39.24 1.26
CA GLY A 38 13.18 -39.21 -0.19
C GLY A 38 13.26 -37.81 -0.80
N ALA A 39 13.15 -36.74 -0.02
CA ALA A 39 13.12 -35.39 -0.57
C ALA A 39 14.52 -34.94 -1.00
N LYS A 40 14.69 -34.65 -2.29
CA LYS A 40 15.93 -34.12 -2.88
C LYS A 40 15.63 -32.87 -3.68
N VAL A 41 16.49 -31.86 -3.54
CA VAL A 41 16.44 -30.64 -4.37
C VAL A 41 17.67 -30.59 -5.26
N THR A 42 17.47 -30.28 -6.53
CA THR A 42 18.53 -29.97 -7.49
C THR A 42 18.24 -28.63 -8.16
N LEU A 43 19.29 -27.91 -8.54
CA LEU A 43 19.17 -26.71 -9.36
C LEU A 43 19.72 -27.00 -10.75
N GLU A 44 18.97 -26.57 -11.76
CA GLU A 44 19.40 -26.60 -13.15
C GLU A 44 19.32 -25.19 -13.75
N VAL A 45 20.19 -24.91 -14.71
CA VAL A 45 20.22 -23.66 -15.48
C VAL A 45 20.30 -23.99 -16.96
N ASP A 46 19.65 -23.21 -17.80
CA ASP A 46 19.69 -23.42 -19.26
C ASP A 46 21.10 -23.21 -19.81
N ARG A 47 21.84 -22.25 -19.26
CA ARG A 47 23.23 -21.94 -19.63
C ARG A 47 24.03 -21.56 -18.38
N PRO A 48 25.23 -22.14 -18.17
CA PRO A 48 26.08 -21.80 -17.03
C PRO A 48 26.94 -20.54 -17.28
N ASP A 49 27.06 -20.08 -18.52
CA ASP A 49 27.80 -18.87 -18.89
C ASP A 49 26.84 -17.79 -19.36
N CYS A 50 26.68 -16.74 -18.56
CA CYS A 50 25.73 -15.66 -18.78
C CYS A 50 26.44 -14.30 -18.89
N LEU A 51 25.76 -13.33 -19.49
CA LEU A 51 26.14 -11.93 -19.45
C LEU A 51 25.37 -11.23 -18.31
N LEU A 52 26.03 -10.31 -17.61
CA LEU A 52 25.34 -9.44 -16.66
C LEU A 52 24.19 -8.73 -17.37
N GLY A 53 22.99 -8.74 -16.79
CA GLY A 53 21.78 -8.14 -17.36
C GLY A 53 20.84 -9.11 -18.07
N GLU A 54 21.27 -10.34 -18.37
CA GLU A 54 20.36 -11.39 -18.83
C GLU A 54 19.37 -11.81 -17.73
N ASN A 55 18.14 -12.14 -18.11
CA ASN A 55 17.16 -12.76 -17.22
C ASN A 55 17.49 -14.26 -17.07
N VAL A 56 18.20 -14.61 -16.00
CA VAL A 56 18.60 -15.99 -15.72
C VAL A 56 17.54 -16.69 -14.87
N LEU A 57 16.97 -17.76 -15.41
CA LEU A 57 16.07 -18.66 -14.69
C LEU A 57 16.85 -19.82 -14.10
N VAL A 58 16.73 -20.01 -12.78
CA VAL A 58 17.24 -21.18 -12.07
C VAL A 58 16.07 -22.12 -11.81
N HIS A 59 16.10 -23.31 -12.40
CA HIS A 59 15.04 -24.30 -12.23
C HIS A 59 15.27 -25.07 -10.94
N PHE A 60 14.44 -24.76 -9.95
CA PHE A 60 14.37 -25.46 -8.68
C PHE A 60 13.56 -26.74 -8.85
N ILE A 61 14.18 -27.89 -8.65
CA ILE A 61 13.54 -29.20 -8.86
C ILE A 61 13.49 -29.93 -7.52
N LEU A 62 12.28 -30.12 -6.99
CA LEU A 62 12.03 -31.04 -5.88
C LEU A 62 11.67 -32.41 -6.45
N GLU A 63 12.46 -33.42 -6.11
CA GLU A 63 12.27 -34.81 -6.53
C GLU A 63 12.00 -35.70 -5.32
N ASN A 64 11.08 -36.65 -5.47
CA ASN A 64 10.92 -37.74 -4.53
C ASN A 64 11.78 -38.95 -4.96
N THR A 65 12.97 -39.07 -4.38
CA THR A 65 13.87 -40.21 -4.62
C THR A 65 13.65 -41.37 -3.65
N GLY A 66 12.63 -41.28 -2.79
CA GLY A 66 12.25 -42.32 -1.83
C GLY A 66 11.27 -43.34 -2.42
N ASP A 67 10.78 -44.22 -1.56
CA ASP A 67 9.83 -45.28 -1.89
C ASP A 67 8.38 -44.97 -1.47
N LYS A 68 8.16 -43.84 -0.77
CA LYS A 68 6.86 -43.40 -0.26
C LYS A 68 6.49 -42.03 -0.80
N PRO A 69 5.20 -41.77 -1.08
CA PRO A 69 4.75 -40.42 -1.41
C PRO A 69 4.91 -39.49 -0.21
N PHE A 70 5.10 -38.20 -0.48
CA PHE A 70 5.05 -37.15 0.52
C PHE A 70 4.31 -35.92 -0.02
N GLU A 71 3.82 -35.08 0.88
CA GLU A 71 3.22 -33.79 0.52
C GLU A 71 4.22 -32.65 0.68
N ALA A 72 4.15 -31.67 -0.23
CA ALA A 72 4.90 -30.42 -0.15
C ALA A 72 3.95 -29.25 -0.42
N SER A 73 3.95 -28.25 0.45
CA SER A 73 3.15 -27.02 0.29
C SER A 73 3.92 -25.97 -0.51
N PHE A 74 3.26 -25.38 -1.52
CA PHE A 74 3.80 -24.30 -2.34
C PHE A 74 2.83 -23.11 -2.42
N GLY A 75 3.37 -21.95 -2.80
CA GLY A 75 2.61 -20.72 -3.00
C GLY A 75 2.15 -20.06 -1.69
N GLY A 76 1.12 -19.21 -1.81
CA GLY A 76 0.57 -18.46 -0.68
C GLY A 76 1.33 -17.18 -0.32
N ASP A 77 2.38 -16.83 -1.06
CA ASP A 77 3.44 -15.94 -0.57
C ASP A 77 3.96 -14.92 -1.60
N TYR A 78 3.31 -14.80 -2.76
CA TYR A 78 3.83 -14.02 -3.89
C TYR A 78 2.99 -12.79 -4.28
N ARG A 79 1.76 -12.63 -3.77
CA ARG A 79 0.87 -11.55 -4.18
C ARG A 79 1.40 -10.21 -3.68
N GLY A 80 1.70 -9.31 -4.61
CA GLY A 80 2.28 -8.00 -4.30
C GLY A 80 3.80 -8.00 -4.18
N ALA A 81 4.43 -9.18 -4.16
CA ALA A 81 5.88 -9.32 -4.10
C ALA A 81 6.47 -9.42 -5.51
N SER A 82 7.75 -9.08 -5.65
CA SER A 82 8.50 -9.26 -6.89
C SER A 82 8.80 -10.74 -7.20
N ARG A 83 8.72 -11.62 -6.20
CA ARG A 83 9.07 -13.05 -6.26
C ARG A 83 8.33 -13.85 -5.16
N HIS A 84 8.46 -15.17 -5.17
CA HIS A 84 8.03 -16.02 -4.06
C HIS A 84 8.98 -15.84 -2.86
N LEU A 85 8.43 -15.73 -1.66
CA LEU A 85 9.16 -15.36 -0.45
C LEU A 85 9.55 -16.55 0.43
N ARG A 86 8.92 -17.71 0.19
CA ARG A 86 9.22 -19.00 0.82
C ARG A 86 10.46 -19.66 0.22
N PHE A 87 10.85 -19.28 -1.00
CA PHE A 87 12.17 -19.63 -1.53
C PHE A 87 13.25 -18.75 -0.90
N LYS A 88 14.32 -19.40 -0.44
CA LYS A 88 15.55 -18.75 0.01
C LYS A 88 16.63 -19.06 -1.00
N VAL A 89 17.03 -18.05 -1.75
CA VAL A 89 18.06 -18.17 -2.78
C VAL A 89 19.22 -17.27 -2.39
N THR A 90 20.43 -17.82 -2.46
CA THR A 90 21.67 -17.08 -2.20
C THR A 90 22.63 -17.30 -3.35
N ALA A 91 23.34 -16.25 -3.75
CA ALA A 91 24.48 -16.34 -4.65
C ALA A 91 25.73 -15.90 -3.90
N THR A 92 26.84 -16.61 -4.04
CA THR A 92 28.11 -16.28 -3.40
C THR A 92 29.22 -16.25 -4.44
N ASP A 93 30.00 -15.17 -4.49
CA ASP A 93 31.09 -15.02 -5.45
C ASP A 93 32.33 -15.87 -5.07
N GLU A 94 33.35 -15.88 -5.93
CA GLU A 94 34.62 -16.59 -5.70
C GLU A 94 35.36 -16.15 -4.44
N ALA A 95 35.10 -14.94 -3.94
CA ALA A 95 35.68 -14.41 -2.70
C ALA A 95 34.85 -14.76 -1.46
N GLY A 96 33.79 -15.56 -1.62
CA GLY A 96 32.90 -15.94 -0.54
C GLY A 96 31.91 -14.84 -0.14
N GLN A 97 31.79 -13.76 -0.92
CA GLN A 97 30.87 -12.66 -0.61
C GLN A 97 29.48 -12.96 -1.16
N PRO A 98 28.42 -12.85 -0.33
CA PRO A 98 27.06 -13.03 -0.80
C PRO A 98 26.63 -11.85 -1.68
N ALA A 99 25.92 -12.15 -2.76
CA ALA A 99 25.17 -11.14 -3.49
C ALA A 99 24.01 -10.63 -2.62
N GLU A 100 23.76 -9.33 -2.68
CA GLU A 100 22.68 -8.70 -1.93
C GLU A 100 21.30 -9.12 -2.45
N ASP A 101 20.31 -9.18 -1.57
CA ASP A 101 18.91 -9.30 -2.00
C ASP A 101 18.45 -7.96 -2.62
N PRO A 102 18.00 -7.93 -3.88
CA PRO A 102 17.60 -6.71 -4.57
C PRO A 102 16.27 -6.13 -4.05
N ASP A 103 15.52 -6.84 -3.22
CA ASP A 103 14.26 -6.40 -2.61
C ASP A 103 14.00 -7.20 -1.31
N PRO A 104 14.70 -6.88 -0.20
CA PRO A 104 14.69 -7.70 1.01
C PRO A 104 13.40 -7.63 1.83
N PHE A 105 12.54 -6.63 1.56
CA PHE A 105 11.27 -6.42 2.27
C PHE A 105 10.11 -6.22 1.28
N PRO A 106 9.83 -7.24 0.45
CA PRO A 106 8.74 -7.16 -0.51
C PRO A 106 7.40 -7.18 0.21
N MET A 107 6.43 -6.42 -0.31
CA MET A 107 5.06 -6.49 0.17
C MET A 107 4.46 -7.87 -0.14
N CYS A 108 3.89 -8.54 0.86
CA CYS A 108 3.21 -9.83 0.66
C CYS A 108 1.79 -9.77 1.17
N MET A 109 0.83 -9.87 0.26
CA MET A 109 -0.61 -9.91 0.52
C MET A 109 -1.14 -11.35 0.41
N GLY A 110 -0.28 -12.33 0.69
CA GLY A 110 -0.59 -13.76 0.58
C GLY A 110 -0.43 -14.28 -0.86
N GLY A 111 -1.25 -15.26 -1.24
CA GLY A 111 -1.21 -15.88 -2.56
C GLY A 111 -2.12 -17.09 -2.63
N ILE A 112 -2.26 -17.67 -3.82
CA ILE A 112 -2.88 -19.00 -3.95
C ILE A 112 -1.80 -20.02 -3.64
N GLY A 113 -2.11 -20.99 -2.80
CA GLY A 113 -1.17 -22.00 -2.37
C GLY A 113 -1.89 -23.27 -1.93
N GLY A 114 -1.15 -24.36 -1.83
CA GLY A 114 -1.71 -25.63 -1.40
C GLY A 114 -0.67 -26.74 -1.31
N PRO A 115 -1.00 -27.84 -0.61
CA PRO A 115 -0.20 -29.05 -0.62
C PRO A 115 -0.27 -29.72 -2.01
N ARG A 116 0.82 -30.36 -2.40
CA ARG A 116 0.93 -31.25 -3.54
C ARG A 116 1.59 -32.55 -3.11
N THR A 117 0.98 -33.68 -3.44
CA THR A 117 1.58 -35.00 -3.25
C THR A 117 2.57 -35.28 -4.38
N LEU A 118 3.76 -35.75 -4.03
CA LEU A 118 4.80 -36.23 -4.95
C LEU A 118 4.97 -37.73 -4.75
N ASN A 119 4.64 -38.53 -5.77
CA ASN A 119 4.87 -39.97 -5.77
C ASN A 119 6.36 -40.30 -5.98
N PRO A 120 6.81 -41.52 -5.63
CA PRO A 120 8.17 -41.98 -5.93
C PRO A 120 8.57 -41.73 -7.39
N GLY A 121 9.70 -41.05 -7.61
CA GLY A 121 10.24 -40.67 -8.91
C GLY A 121 9.62 -39.42 -9.53
N GLU A 122 8.55 -38.85 -8.96
CA GLU A 122 7.96 -37.61 -9.46
C GLU A 122 8.81 -36.38 -9.10
N LYS A 123 8.69 -35.37 -9.96
CA LYS A 123 9.38 -34.09 -9.84
C LYS A 123 8.38 -32.95 -9.84
N PHE A 124 8.70 -31.93 -9.07
CA PHE A 124 8.07 -30.62 -9.11
C PHE A 124 9.14 -29.61 -9.51
N VAL A 125 8.83 -28.77 -10.49
CA VAL A 125 9.76 -27.73 -10.97
C VAL A 125 9.18 -26.34 -10.76
N GLU A 126 10.02 -25.43 -10.27
CA GLU A 126 9.72 -24.00 -10.20
C GLU A 126 10.90 -23.21 -10.80
N SER A 127 10.62 -22.29 -11.72
CA SER A 127 11.66 -21.46 -12.33
C SER A 127 11.82 -20.16 -11.54
N LEU A 128 12.96 -20.01 -10.86
CA LEU A 128 13.28 -18.86 -10.03
C LEU A 128 14.06 -17.81 -10.85
N PRO A 129 13.52 -16.60 -11.08
CA PRO A 129 14.27 -15.53 -11.74
C PRO A 129 15.37 -15.02 -10.81
N LEU A 130 16.61 -15.44 -11.03
CA LEU A 130 17.72 -15.30 -10.09
C LEU A 130 17.94 -13.84 -9.68
N MET A 131 17.86 -12.92 -10.63
CA MET A 131 18.10 -11.48 -10.42
C MET A 131 17.01 -10.80 -9.57
N ARG A 132 15.90 -11.48 -9.28
CA ARG A 132 14.93 -11.03 -8.29
C ARG A 132 15.29 -11.44 -6.88
N TYR A 133 16.14 -12.46 -6.69
CA TYR A 133 16.60 -12.90 -5.37
C TYR A 133 18.01 -12.43 -5.04
N CYS A 134 18.88 -12.30 -6.04
CA CYS A 134 20.30 -11.97 -5.86
C CYS A 134 20.74 -10.92 -6.87
N GLN A 135 21.30 -9.82 -6.38
CA GLN A 135 21.79 -8.71 -7.19
C GLN A 135 23.23 -8.98 -7.65
N ILE A 136 23.38 -9.51 -8.86
CA ILE A 136 24.68 -9.79 -9.47
C ILE A 136 25.18 -8.54 -10.19
N GLU A 137 26.09 -7.79 -9.57
CA GLU A 137 26.61 -6.53 -10.12
C GLU A 137 27.98 -6.65 -10.80
N ARG A 138 28.70 -7.75 -10.56
CA ARG A 138 30.09 -7.93 -10.99
C ARG A 138 30.24 -9.22 -11.78
N PRO A 139 31.14 -9.24 -12.78
CA PRO A 139 31.49 -10.47 -13.46
C PRO A 139 32.26 -11.39 -12.51
N GLY A 140 32.16 -12.70 -12.72
CA GLY A 140 32.80 -13.72 -11.91
C GLY A 140 31.99 -15.02 -11.85
N LEU A 141 32.56 -16.03 -11.21
CA LEU A 141 31.87 -17.28 -10.90
C LEU A 141 31.06 -17.11 -9.60
N TYR A 142 29.80 -17.54 -9.63
CA TYR A 142 28.91 -17.52 -8.47
C TYR A 142 28.38 -18.93 -8.18
N THR A 143 28.42 -19.30 -6.90
CA THR A 143 27.72 -20.48 -6.39
C THR A 143 26.31 -20.07 -5.98
N ILE A 144 25.31 -20.67 -6.63
CA ILE A 144 23.89 -20.43 -6.36
C ILE A 144 23.37 -21.57 -5.50
N ARG A 145 22.71 -21.23 -4.39
CA ARG A 145 22.04 -22.18 -3.51
C ARG A 145 20.59 -21.77 -3.33
N ALA A 146 19.68 -22.73 -3.32
CA ALA A 146 18.28 -22.46 -3.07
C ALA A 146 17.62 -23.55 -2.22
N THR A 147 16.72 -23.11 -1.35
CA THR A 147 15.89 -23.99 -0.51
C THR A 147 14.50 -23.38 -0.32
N HIS A 148 13.57 -24.17 0.22
CA HIS A 148 12.17 -23.80 0.44
C HIS A 148 11.66 -24.53 1.69
N ASP A 149 10.65 -23.99 2.38
CA ASP A 149 10.15 -24.59 3.62
C ASP A 149 9.24 -25.81 3.40
N PHE A 150 8.50 -25.84 2.28
CA PHE A 150 7.58 -26.89 1.84
C PHE A 150 6.44 -27.24 2.81
N GLY A 151 6.21 -26.43 3.86
CA GLY A 151 5.35 -26.80 4.98
C GLY A 151 5.98 -27.84 5.91
N TRP A 152 7.28 -28.11 5.75
CA TRP A 152 8.04 -29.06 6.54
C TRP A 152 8.78 -28.40 7.69
N LYS A 153 8.72 -29.05 8.84
CA LYS A 153 9.45 -28.71 10.06
C LYS A 153 10.82 -29.39 10.02
N GLU A 154 11.86 -28.62 10.30
CA GLU A 154 13.19 -29.18 10.49
C GLU A 154 13.32 -29.76 11.89
N ASP A 155 13.72 -31.03 11.93
CA ASP A 155 13.95 -31.79 13.15
C ASP A 155 15.43 -32.25 13.12
N ASP A 156 15.68 -33.54 13.32
CA ASP A 156 16.97 -34.18 13.04
C ASP A 156 17.36 -34.10 11.55
N ARG A 157 16.37 -33.93 10.65
CA ARG A 157 16.58 -33.79 9.21
C ARG A 157 16.39 -32.34 8.76
N LYS A 158 17.39 -31.85 8.02
CA LYS A 158 17.37 -30.52 7.39
C LYS A 158 16.64 -30.52 6.07
N ARG A 159 16.03 -29.39 5.71
CA ARG A 159 15.39 -29.21 4.40
C ARG A 159 16.44 -29.40 3.30
N PRO A 160 16.08 -30.04 2.17
CA PRO A 160 17.00 -30.19 1.06
C PRO A 160 17.37 -28.82 0.47
N VAL A 161 18.63 -28.69 0.06
CA VAL A 161 19.18 -27.50 -0.58
C VAL A 161 19.74 -27.92 -1.94
N GLY A 162 19.34 -27.22 -2.99
CA GLY A 162 19.95 -27.38 -4.31
C GLY A 162 21.12 -26.41 -4.47
N GLU A 163 22.11 -26.81 -5.27
CA GLU A 163 23.31 -26.01 -5.55
C GLU A 163 23.71 -26.14 -7.03
N THR A 164 24.17 -25.03 -7.62
CA THR A 164 24.76 -24.98 -8.96
C THR A 164 25.75 -23.81 -9.04
N THR A 165 26.52 -23.72 -10.12
CA THR A 165 27.41 -22.57 -10.39
C THR A 165 27.05 -21.89 -11.70
N ILE A 166 27.26 -20.57 -11.76
CA ILE A 166 27.03 -19.74 -12.95
C ILE A 166 28.17 -18.72 -13.08
N THR A 167 28.73 -18.59 -14.28
CA THR A 167 29.73 -17.57 -14.61
C THR A 167 29.03 -16.37 -15.25
N PHE A 168 29.23 -15.18 -14.69
CA PHE A 168 28.77 -13.92 -15.26
C PHE A 168 29.93 -13.16 -15.90
N ARG A 169 29.72 -12.64 -17.11
CA ARG A 169 30.68 -11.77 -17.80
C ARG A 169 30.08 -10.39 -18.05
N MET A 170 30.95 -9.39 -18.10
CA MET A 170 30.55 -8.03 -18.46
C MET A 170 30.24 -7.97 -19.96
N PRO A 171 29.04 -7.54 -20.38
CA PRO A 171 28.78 -7.32 -21.80
C PRO A 171 29.53 -6.08 -22.30
N ASP A 172 30.03 -6.14 -23.54
CA ASP A 172 30.41 -4.93 -24.27
C ASP A 172 29.15 -4.15 -24.74
N SER A 173 29.34 -2.95 -25.30
CA SER A 173 28.21 -2.12 -25.76
C SER A 173 27.30 -2.80 -26.79
N ARG A 174 27.86 -3.65 -27.66
CA ARG A 174 27.10 -4.37 -28.69
C ARG A 174 26.28 -5.49 -28.05
N GLN A 175 26.91 -6.28 -27.19
CA GLN A 175 26.24 -7.35 -26.44
C GLN A 175 25.15 -6.79 -25.53
N ALA A 176 25.39 -5.64 -24.89
CA ALA A 176 24.38 -4.97 -24.09
C ALA A 176 23.15 -4.59 -24.94
N ALA A 177 23.35 -4.05 -26.14
CA ALA A 177 22.25 -3.74 -27.06
C ALA A 177 21.51 -5.00 -27.54
N GLU A 178 22.24 -6.07 -27.83
CA GLU A 178 21.68 -7.38 -28.20
C GLU A 178 20.78 -7.92 -27.08
N ILE A 179 21.25 -7.95 -25.83
CA ILE A 179 20.46 -8.40 -24.66
C ILE A 179 19.15 -7.62 -24.53
N VAL A 180 19.21 -6.28 -24.59
CA VAL A 180 17.99 -5.46 -24.44
C VAL A 180 17.01 -5.70 -25.60
N ASN A 181 17.52 -5.88 -26.82
CA ASN A 181 16.69 -6.15 -27.98
C ASN A 181 16.04 -7.54 -27.91
N GLU A 182 16.80 -8.58 -27.57
CA GLU A 182 16.27 -9.93 -27.38
C GLU A 182 15.20 -9.94 -26.27
N MET A 183 15.50 -9.34 -25.12
CA MET A 183 14.58 -9.27 -23.99
C MET A 183 13.26 -8.56 -24.35
N ALA A 184 13.30 -7.56 -25.23
CA ALA A 184 12.11 -6.84 -25.66
C ALA A 184 11.14 -7.66 -26.52
N HIS A 185 11.63 -8.73 -27.17
CA HIS A 185 10.85 -9.65 -27.99
C HIS A 185 10.28 -10.83 -27.20
N LEU A 186 10.67 -10.98 -25.94
CA LEU A 186 10.11 -11.98 -25.02
C LEU A 186 8.73 -11.54 -24.50
N PRO A 187 7.87 -12.48 -24.07
CA PRO A 187 6.60 -12.16 -23.42
C PRO A 187 6.84 -11.41 -22.10
N ASP A 188 5.91 -10.54 -21.69
CA ASP A 188 6.04 -9.76 -20.44
C ASP A 188 5.89 -10.60 -19.16
N ARG A 189 5.41 -11.84 -19.28
CA ARG A 189 5.25 -12.77 -18.17
C ARG A 189 5.71 -14.16 -18.61
N PRO A 190 6.24 -14.96 -17.67
CA PRO A 190 6.50 -16.37 -17.95
C PRO A 190 5.19 -17.07 -18.30
N ASP A 191 5.23 -17.96 -19.30
CA ASP A 191 4.22 -19.00 -19.43
C ASP A 191 4.51 -20.07 -18.37
N SER A 192 3.90 -19.90 -17.19
CA SER A 192 4.14 -20.79 -16.04
C SER A 192 2.97 -21.75 -15.87
N VAL A 193 3.26 -23.03 -16.13
CA VAL A 193 2.40 -24.14 -15.70
C VAL A 193 2.89 -24.60 -14.33
N TRP A 194 1.96 -24.74 -13.38
CA TRP A 194 2.30 -25.08 -12.00
C TRP A 194 3.08 -26.40 -11.93
N GLY A 195 4.31 -26.34 -11.43
CA GLY A 195 5.18 -27.50 -11.26
C GLY A 195 5.99 -27.88 -12.49
N GLU A 196 5.99 -27.04 -13.51
CA GLU A 196 6.77 -27.19 -14.74
C GLU A 196 7.76 -26.03 -14.91
N ARG A 197 8.68 -26.17 -15.86
CA ARG A 197 9.63 -25.09 -16.19
C ARG A 197 8.91 -23.94 -16.87
N SER A 198 9.06 -22.75 -16.33
CA SER A 198 8.68 -21.51 -17.02
C SER A 198 9.60 -21.24 -18.21
N THR A 199 9.04 -20.65 -19.28
CA THR A 199 9.81 -20.11 -20.40
C THR A 199 10.48 -18.77 -20.05
N ALA A 200 11.49 -18.39 -20.83
CA ALA A 200 12.08 -17.06 -20.78
C ALA A 200 11.02 -15.97 -21.01
N TYR A 201 11.17 -14.84 -20.31
CA TYR A 201 10.26 -13.70 -20.38
C TYR A 201 11.05 -12.39 -20.21
N ALA A 202 10.45 -11.28 -20.61
CA ALA A 202 11.05 -9.96 -20.50
C ALA A 202 11.09 -9.51 -19.03
N ASP A 203 12.29 -9.24 -18.51
CA ASP A 203 12.48 -8.71 -17.15
C ASP A 203 13.50 -7.57 -17.16
N PHE A 204 13.03 -6.38 -17.50
CA PHE A 204 13.90 -5.20 -17.60
C PHE A 204 14.50 -4.81 -16.23
N CYS A 205 13.98 -5.38 -15.13
CA CYS A 205 14.54 -5.19 -13.81
C CYS A 205 15.94 -5.80 -13.64
N CYS A 206 16.36 -6.69 -14.56
CA CYS A 206 17.71 -7.27 -14.61
C CYS A 206 18.76 -6.29 -15.16
N LEU A 207 18.35 -5.26 -15.91
CA LEU A 207 19.24 -4.36 -16.67
C LEU A 207 19.81 -3.22 -15.80
N ARG A 208 20.38 -3.57 -14.64
CA ARG A 208 20.81 -2.62 -13.60
C ARG A 208 22.21 -2.05 -13.78
N HIS A 209 23.02 -2.66 -14.66
CA HIS A 209 24.39 -2.20 -14.89
C HIS A 209 24.41 -0.92 -15.75
N PRO A 210 25.27 0.07 -15.47
CA PRO A 210 25.31 1.33 -16.21
C PRO A 210 25.56 1.22 -17.72
N VAL A 211 26.09 0.09 -18.20
CA VAL A 211 26.27 -0.19 -19.64
C VAL A 211 24.95 -0.14 -20.42
N TYR A 212 23.81 -0.34 -19.75
CA TYR A 212 22.48 -0.31 -20.35
C TYR A 212 21.85 1.09 -20.40
N LEU A 213 22.46 2.08 -19.75
CA LEU A 213 21.81 3.37 -19.49
C LEU A 213 21.35 4.06 -20.78
N ASP A 214 22.23 4.22 -21.75
CA ASP A 214 21.92 4.95 -22.98
C ASP A 214 20.93 4.16 -23.86
N ILE A 215 21.09 2.83 -23.94
CA ILE A 215 20.19 1.93 -24.70
C ILE A 215 18.76 2.01 -24.14
N LEU A 216 18.62 1.97 -22.82
CA LEU A 216 17.32 2.09 -22.16
C LEU A 216 16.73 3.50 -22.31
N ALA A 217 17.56 4.54 -22.26
CA ALA A 217 17.09 5.91 -22.49
C ALA A 217 16.57 6.11 -23.93
N GLU A 218 17.24 5.56 -24.93
CA GLU A 218 16.77 5.56 -26.33
C GLU A 218 15.44 4.82 -26.48
N ARG A 219 15.30 3.65 -25.85
CA ARG A 219 14.04 2.88 -25.87
C ARG A 219 12.90 3.58 -25.14
N ALA A 220 13.19 4.21 -24.01
CA ALA A 220 12.22 5.02 -23.28
C ALA A 220 11.70 6.17 -24.15
N ARG A 221 12.57 6.88 -24.88
CA ARG A 221 12.17 7.90 -25.88
C ARG A 221 11.37 7.30 -27.04
N GLY A 222 11.68 6.07 -27.43
CA GLY A 222 10.89 5.29 -28.40
C GLY A 222 9.54 4.81 -27.89
N GLY A 223 9.16 5.11 -26.64
CA GLY A 223 7.87 4.75 -26.05
C GLY A 223 7.80 3.38 -25.38
N ASP A 224 8.92 2.64 -25.26
CA ASP A 224 8.92 1.36 -24.53
C ASP A 224 8.86 1.60 -23.02
N LYS A 225 7.66 1.43 -22.45
CA LYS A 225 7.41 1.70 -21.02
C LYS A 225 8.24 0.82 -20.10
N ARG A 226 8.66 -0.38 -20.54
CA ARG A 226 9.50 -1.30 -19.75
C ARG A 226 10.90 -0.74 -19.52
N ALA A 227 11.38 0.14 -20.42
CA ALA A 227 12.68 0.77 -20.27
C ALA A 227 12.78 1.64 -19.01
N PHE A 228 11.66 2.21 -18.55
CA PHE A 228 11.63 2.95 -17.29
C PHE A 228 11.87 2.07 -16.06
N GLU A 229 11.44 0.81 -16.08
CA GLU A 229 11.72 -0.15 -15.00
C GLU A 229 13.23 -0.40 -14.89
N GLY A 230 13.91 -0.65 -16.02
CA GLY A 230 15.36 -0.81 -16.05
C GLY A 230 16.10 0.44 -15.61
N LEU A 231 15.77 1.62 -16.19
CA LEU A 231 16.37 2.91 -15.82
C LEU A 231 16.22 3.20 -14.33
N GLY A 232 15.04 2.90 -13.77
CA GLY A 232 14.72 3.12 -12.37
C GLY A 232 15.63 2.35 -11.42
N LEU A 233 16.18 1.20 -11.86
CA LEU A 233 16.98 0.30 -11.03
C LEU A 233 18.49 0.41 -11.25
N ILE A 234 18.97 1.25 -12.17
CA ILE A 234 20.41 1.54 -12.31
C ILE A 234 20.84 2.49 -11.16
N PRO A 235 21.63 2.02 -10.17
CA PRO A 235 21.85 2.75 -8.93
C PRO A 235 23.03 3.74 -9.05
N THR A 236 22.97 4.65 -10.03
CA THR A 236 24.01 5.67 -10.27
C THR A 236 23.43 7.08 -10.38
N VAL A 237 24.21 8.08 -9.97
CA VAL A 237 23.86 9.51 -10.15
C VAL A 237 23.57 9.82 -11.63
N LYS A 238 24.31 9.20 -12.56
CA LYS A 238 24.12 9.41 -13.99
C LYS A 238 22.77 8.93 -14.50
N ALA A 239 22.24 7.83 -13.96
CA ALA A 239 20.89 7.37 -14.29
C ALA A 239 19.82 8.33 -13.73
N THR A 240 20.06 8.94 -12.56
CA THR A 240 19.17 10.00 -12.03
C THR A 240 19.18 11.24 -12.93
N GLU A 241 20.36 11.68 -13.40
CA GLU A 241 20.48 12.78 -14.37
C GLU A 241 19.72 12.47 -15.68
N MET A 242 19.85 11.24 -16.20
CA MET A 242 19.13 10.81 -17.40
C MET A 242 17.61 10.86 -17.20
N LEU A 243 17.10 10.43 -16.04
CA LEU A 243 15.67 10.53 -15.73
C LEU A 243 15.19 11.98 -15.62
N ILE A 244 16.00 12.90 -15.07
CA ILE A 244 15.71 14.34 -15.07
C ILE A 244 15.61 14.85 -16.51
N GLN A 245 16.53 14.46 -17.40
CA GLN A 245 16.50 14.84 -18.81
C GLN A 245 15.28 14.27 -19.55
N LEU A 246 14.94 13.00 -19.32
CA LEU A 246 13.78 12.36 -19.95
C LEU A 246 12.45 12.92 -19.42
N ALA A 247 12.37 13.27 -18.14
CA ALA A 247 11.24 14.03 -17.59
C ALA A 247 11.17 15.45 -18.20
N GLY A 248 12.29 15.91 -18.75
CA GLY A 248 12.50 17.07 -19.61
C GLY A 248 11.80 17.01 -20.97
N ASP A 249 11.43 15.82 -21.46
CA ASP A 249 11.02 15.60 -22.85
C ASP A 249 9.72 16.34 -23.22
N SER A 250 9.56 16.63 -24.51
CA SER A 250 8.34 17.18 -25.08
C SER A 250 7.25 16.13 -25.27
N ASP A 251 7.63 14.87 -25.44
CA ASP A 251 6.67 13.76 -25.43
C ASP A 251 6.13 13.57 -24.02
N ARG A 252 4.81 13.66 -23.91
CA ARG A 252 4.10 13.60 -22.66
C ARG A 252 4.29 12.27 -21.91
N GLU A 253 4.20 11.14 -22.62
CA GLU A 253 4.27 9.82 -22.01
C GLU A 253 5.70 9.54 -21.54
N VAL A 254 6.71 9.97 -22.32
CA VAL A 254 8.12 9.90 -21.94
C VAL A 254 8.37 10.75 -20.69
N ALA A 255 7.91 12.00 -20.69
CA ALA A 255 8.11 12.92 -19.58
C ALA A 255 7.46 12.39 -18.28
N LEU A 256 6.23 11.89 -18.36
CA LEU A 256 5.51 11.34 -17.22
C LEU A 256 6.13 10.03 -16.71
N GLY A 257 6.49 9.11 -17.61
CA GLY A 257 7.15 7.85 -17.24
C GLY A 257 8.48 8.08 -16.52
N ALA A 258 9.29 9.01 -17.03
CA ALA A 258 10.55 9.41 -16.42
C ALA A 258 10.34 10.14 -15.08
N ALA A 259 9.37 11.04 -14.98
CA ALA A 259 9.06 11.77 -13.74
C ALA A 259 8.62 10.81 -12.61
N ASN A 260 7.74 9.86 -12.92
CA ASN A 260 7.32 8.83 -11.95
C ASN A 260 8.49 7.95 -11.51
N THR A 261 9.37 7.58 -12.44
CA THR A 261 10.56 6.78 -12.15
C THR A 261 11.57 7.56 -11.31
N LEU A 262 11.78 8.84 -11.61
CA LEU A 262 12.63 9.76 -10.84
C LEU A 262 12.15 9.88 -9.39
N ASN A 263 10.85 9.95 -9.15
CA ASN A 263 10.26 10.07 -7.81
C ASN A 263 10.68 8.93 -6.85
N ASN A 264 10.99 7.74 -7.37
CA ASN A 264 11.51 6.61 -6.58
C ASN A 264 13.00 6.74 -6.19
N ARG A 265 13.69 7.79 -6.66
CA ARG A 265 15.11 8.06 -6.43
C ARG A 265 15.34 9.35 -5.65
N LEU A 266 14.28 10.13 -5.42
CA LEU A 266 14.35 11.35 -4.64
C LEU A 266 14.39 11.00 -3.14
N PRO A 267 15.11 11.80 -2.33
CA PRO A 267 15.12 11.67 -0.88
C PRO A 267 13.71 11.52 -0.32
N TYR A 268 13.59 10.72 0.74
CA TYR A 268 12.37 10.70 1.51
C TYR A 268 12.08 12.11 2.00
N PRO A 269 10.89 12.66 1.74
CA PRO A 269 10.48 13.85 2.46
C PRO A 269 10.45 13.51 3.96
N ASP A 270 10.69 14.51 4.82
CA ASP A 270 11.01 14.34 6.25
C ASP A 270 10.17 13.27 6.99
N SER A 271 10.74 12.70 8.06
CA SER A 271 10.40 11.47 8.82
C SER A 271 8.92 11.14 9.12
N HIS A 272 7.98 12.05 8.87
CA HIS A 272 6.54 11.79 8.87
C HIS A 272 6.04 11.14 7.56
N TYR A 273 6.89 11.05 6.53
CA TYR A 273 6.62 10.29 5.33
C TYR A 273 7.01 8.82 5.52
N VAL A 274 6.15 8.09 6.21
CA VAL A 274 5.97 6.69 5.90
C VAL A 274 4.61 6.65 5.23
N PRO A 275 4.52 6.49 3.89
CA PRO A 275 3.25 6.12 3.30
C PRO A 275 2.76 4.94 4.14
N ALA A 276 1.60 5.06 4.77
CA ALA A 276 0.96 3.94 5.43
C ALA A 276 0.49 2.95 4.37
N SER A 277 1.43 2.40 3.60
CA SER A 277 1.22 1.18 2.86
C SER A 277 1.03 0.11 3.93
N PRO A 278 -0.11 -0.61 3.93
CA PRO A 278 -0.32 -1.70 4.86
C PRO A 278 0.90 -2.64 4.84
N GLY A 279 1.59 -2.77 5.99
CA GLY A 279 2.78 -3.62 6.14
C GLY A 279 4.15 -2.91 6.14
N SER A 280 4.25 -1.60 5.90
CA SER A 280 5.53 -0.88 5.96
C SER A 280 5.89 -0.44 7.40
N SER A 281 6.13 -1.40 8.29
CA SER A 281 6.54 -1.14 9.67
C SER A 281 8.06 -0.98 9.86
N LYS A 282 8.85 -0.89 8.77
CA LYS A 282 10.32 -1.00 8.83
C LYS A 282 11.07 0.18 8.22
N GLU A 283 12.33 0.33 8.64
CA GLU A 283 13.20 1.48 8.36
C GLU A 283 13.27 1.84 6.87
N PRO A 284 13.05 3.12 6.48
CA PRO A 284 13.08 3.58 5.08
C PRO A 284 14.36 3.20 4.31
N GLN A 285 15.49 3.07 5.03
CA GLN A 285 16.81 2.69 4.50
C GLN A 285 16.77 1.31 3.79
N LEU A 286 15.98 0.37 4.32
CA LEU A 286 15.96 -1.02 3.89
C LEU A 286 15.09 -1.28 2.66
N SER A 287 14.30 -0.28 2.26
CA SER A 287 13.51 -0.34 1.03
C SER A 287 14.39 -0.22 -0.22
N LEU A 288 13.88 -0.68 -1.37
CA LEU A 288 14.51 -0.43 -2.68
C LEU A 288 14.78 1.07 -2.91
N ARG A 289 13.81 1.94 -2.59
CA ARG A 289 13.98 3.39 -2.70
C ARG A 289 15.09 3.92 -1.79
N GLY A 290 15.19 3.45 -0.54
CA GLY A 290 16.24 3.87 0.39
C GLY A 290 17.64 3.65 -0.19
N ARG A 291 17.88 2.45 -0.75
CA ARG A 291 19.13 2.13 -1.43
C ARG A 291 19.38 2.94 -2.70
N LEU A 292 18.34 3.21 -3.50
CA LEU A 292 18.48 4.06 -4.69
C LEU A 292 18.81 5.51 -4.30
N VAL A 293 18.23 6.04 -3.22
CA VAL A 293 18.59 7.35 -2.70
C VAL A 293 20.05 7.34 -2.25
N GLU A 294 20.47 6.36 -1.44
CA GLU A 294 21.85 6.26 -0.95
C GLU A 294 22.90 6.19 -2.07
N ARG A 295 22.64 5.39 -3.11
CA ARG A 295 23.64 5.13 -4.17
C ARG A 295 23.54 6.09 -5.37
N ALA A 296 22.38 6.67 -5.60
CA ALA A 296 22.06 7.31 -6.86
C ALA A 296 21.55 8.75 -6.75
N TRP A 297 21.34 9.25 -5.53
CA TRP A 297 21.02 10.66 -5.30
C TRP A 297 22.29 11.46 -4.99
N ASP A 298 22.33 12.70 -5.47
CA ASP A 298 23.37 13.68 -5.18
C ASP A 298 22.69 15.04 -4.99
N GLU A 299 23.01 15.76 -3.91
CA GLU A 299 22.40 17.06 -3.59
C GLU A 299 22.60 18.09 -4.70
N LYS A 300 23.63 17.96 -5.54
CA LYS A 300 23.83 18.82 -6.71
C LYS A 300 22.69 18.76 -7.73
N LEU A 301 21.85 17.70 -7.68
CA LEU A 301 20.71 17.53 -8.57
C LEU A 301 19.47 18.32 -8.11
N VAL A 302 19.44 18.81 -6.86
CA VAL A 302 18.31 19.56 -6.30
C VAL A 302 17.87 20.72 -7.21
N PRO A 303 18.76 21.61 -7.70
CA PRO A 303 18.33 22.71 -8.57
C PRO A 303 17.66 22.24 -9.86
N SER A 304 18.18 21.17 -10.48
CA SER A 304 17.62 20.61 -11.72
C SER A 304 16.25 19.97 -11.49
N VAL A 305 16.08 19.24 -10.37
CA VAL A 305 14.78 18.65 -10.01
C VAL A 305 13.75 19.73 -9.69
N ARG A 306 14.13 20.79 -8.97
CA ARG A 306 13.23 21.91 -8.68
C ARG A 306 12.82 22.67 -9.93
N ALA A 307 13.76 22.95 -10.83
CA ALA A 307 13.47 23.60 -12.11
C ALA A 307 12.53 22.74 -12.98
N LEU A 308 12.79 21.43 -13.03
CA LEU A 308 11.91 20.48 -13.71
C LEU A 308 10.50 20.48 -13.08
N ALA A 309 10.40 20.39 -11.76
CA ALA A 309 9.12 20.40 -11.04
C ALA A 309 8.32 21.67 -11.33
N ALA A 310 8.94 22.85 -11.27
CA ALA A 310 8.28 24.13 -11.58
C ALA A 310 7.67 24.14 -13.00
N ARG A 311 8.40 23.59 -13.99
CA ARG A 311 7.91 23.47 -15.37
C ARG A 311 6.75 22.46 -15.47
N LEU A 312 6.87 21.31 -14.84
CA LEU A 312 5.84 20.25 -14.89
C LEU A 312 4.56 20.64 -14.13
N LEU A 313 4.67 21.40 -13.04
CA LEU A 313 3.54 22.00 -12.32
C LEU A 313 2.70 22.92 -13.21
N ALA A 314 3.32 23.56 -14.21
CA ALA A 314 2.64 24.44 -15.16
C ALA A 314 1.98 23.70 -16.34
N SER A 315 2.10 22.37 -16.43
CA SER A 315 1.64 21.59 -17.59
C SER A 315 0.11 21.50 -17.73
N GLY A 316 -0.65 21.74 -16.65
CA GLY A 316 -2.10 21.58 -16.61
C GLY A 316 -2.59 20.12 -16.61
N ASP A 317 -1.70 19.15 -16.84
CA ASP A 317 -2.05 17.74 -16.80
C ASP A 317 -1.96 17.17 -15.38
N SER A 318 -3.05 16.56 -14.91
CA SER A 318 -3.13 16.09 -13.53
C SER A 318 -2.02 15.07 -13.16
N PRO A 319 -1.80 13.96 -13.89
CA PRO A 319 -0.69 13.04 -13.58
C PRO A 319 0.69 13.71 -13.52
N THR A 320 1.01 14.58 -14.48
CA THR A 320 2.29 15.30 -14.53
C THR A 320 2.43 16.28 -13.37
N VAL A 321 1.36 17.02 -13.04
CA VAL A 321 1.33 17.94 -11.89
C VAL A 321 1.48 17.16 -10.58
N THR A 322 0.84 16.00 -10.43
CA THR A 322 1.02 15.12 -9.26
C THR A 322 2.46 14.67 -9.12
N ALA A 323 3.09 14.19 -10.21
CA ALA A 323 4.49 13.78 -10.18
C ALA A 323 5.42 14.94 -9.80
N ALA A 324 5.15 16.15 -10.30
CA ALA A 324 5.92 17.35 -10.00
C ALA A 324 5.74 17.85 -8.55
N ALA A 325 4.51 17.80 -8.03
CA ALA A 325 4.22 18.11 -6.63
C ALA A 325 5.00 17.18 -5.68
N PHE A 326 5.12 15.90 -6.04
CA PHE A 326 5.96 14.96 -5.30
C PHE A 326 7.44 15.36 -5.28
N MET A 327 7.97 15.88 -6.38
CA MET A 327 9.34 16.40 -6.42
C MET A 327 9.53 17.56 -5.44
N ILE A 328 8.55 18.46 -5.33
CA ILE A 328 8.57 19.56 -4.35
C ILE A 328 8.50 19.03 -2.92
N VAL A 329 7.65 18.02 -2.66
CA VAL A 329 7.62 17.34 -1.36
C VAL A 329 9.03 16.84 -0.99
N SER A 330 9.73 16.16 -1.90
CA SER A 330 11.08 15.65 -1.62
C SER A 330 12.12 16.74 -1.44
N VAL A 331 12.28 17.69 -2.39
CA VAL A 331 13.46 18.58 -2.44
C VAL A 331 13.14 20.08 -2.50
N GLY A 332 11.87 20.47 -2.48
CA GLY A 332 11.45 21.85 -2.62
C GLY A 332 11.79 22.74 -1.43
N THR A 333 11.86 24.05 -1.65
CA THR A 333 12.05 25.05 -0.60
C THR A 333 10.90 26.05 -0.62
N LYS A 334 10.79 26.91 0.40
CA LYS A 334 9.70 27.90 0.49
C LYS A 334 9.58 28.79 -0.77
N GLU A 335 10.67 28.98 -1.50
CA GLU A 335 10.72 29.71 -2.77
C GLU A 335 9.92 29.04 -3.91
N ASP A 336 9.60 27.74 -3.80
CA ASP A 336 8.80 27.01 -4.79
C ASP A 336 7.28 27.18 -4.56
N ALA A 337 6.86 27.76 -3.43
CA ALA A 337 5.45 27.91 -3.08
C ALA A 337 4.61 28.66 -4.13
N PRO A 338 5.11 29.74 -4.79
CA PRO A 338 4.33 30.40 -5.85
C PRO A 338 3.95 29.48 -7.01
N ALA A 339 4.85 28.57 -7.42
CA ALA A 339 4.56 27.62 -8.50
C ALA A 339 3.51 26.58 -8.09
N VAL A 340 3.60 26.09 -6.85
CA VAL A 340 2.59 25.15 -6.31
C VAL A 340 1.24 25.84 -6.14
N LEU A 341 1.19 27.07 -5.63
CA LEU A 341 -0.03 27.88 -5.52
C LEU A 341 -0.69 28.11 -6.89
N ALA A 342 0.10 28.45 -7.90
CA ALA A 342 -0.39 28.60 -9.26
C ALA A 342 -0.99 27.28 -9.79
N ALA A 343 -0.35 26.14 -9.50
CA ALA A 343 -0.88 24.83 -9.87
C ALA A 343 -2.17 24.46 -9.11
N VAL A 344 -2.32 24.84 -7.83
CA VAL A 344 -3.58 24.66 -7.09
C VAL A 344 -4.70 25.50 -7.70
N ASN A 345 -4.43 26.76 -8.06
CA ASN A 345 -5.40 27.62 -8.74
C ASN A 345 -5.78 27.08 -10.14
N SER A 346 -4.79 26.56 -10.88
CA SER A 346 -5.05 25.91 -12.18
C SER A 346 -5.92 24.66 -12.02
N ALA A 347 -5.61 23.82 -11.02
CA ALA A 347 -6.42 22.66 -10.69
C ALA A 347 -7.84 23.05 -10.27
N HIS A 348 -8.04 24.13 -9.52
CA HIS A 348 -9.38 24.63 -9.20
C HIS A 348 -10.22 24.95 -10.45
N ASN A 349 -9.59 25.49 -11.49
CA ASN A 349 -10.29 25.82 -12.75
C ASN A 349 -10.70 24.58 -13.55
N THR A 350 -10.19 23.39 -13.22
CA THR A 350 -10.74 22.15 -13.78
C THR A 350 -12.03 21.81 -13.03
N THR A 351 -13.11 21.62 -13.79
CA THR A 351 -14.45 21.46 -13.20
C THR A 351 -14.53 20.17 -12.40
N PHE A 352 -14.47 20.27 -11.06
CA PHE A 352 -14.82 19.14 -10.22
C PHE A 352 -16.30 19.17 -9.88
N ASN A 353 -17.02 18.18 -10.40
CA ASN A 353 -18.38 17.92 -9.97
C ASN A 353 -18.38 17.52 -8.49
N PRO A 354 -19.37 17.96 -7.70
CA PRO A 354 -19.58 17.43 -6.35
C PRO A 354 -19.66 15.90 -6.39
N ARG A 355 -18.91 15.26 -5.48
CA ARG A 355 -18.90 13.81 -5.34
C ARG A 355 -20.19 13.39 -4.65
N THR A 356 -21.06 12.74 -5.40
CA THR A 356 -22.45 12.45 -5.00
C THR A 356 -22.82 11.00 -5.22
N ARG A 357 -22.00 10.25 -5.96
CA ARG A 357 -22.30 8.87 -6.33
C ARG A 357 -21.61 7.90 -5.37
N PRO A 358 -22.19 6.71 -5.12
CA PRO A 358 -21.59 5.71 -4.22
C PRO A 358 -20.17 5.28 -4.60
N GLU A 359 -19.80 5.36 -5.88
CA GLU A 359 -18.48 5.02 -6.40
C GLU A 359 -17.44 6.16 -6.35
N ASP A 360 -17.84 7.38 -6.01
CA ASP A 360 -16.91 8.51 -5.98
C ASP A 360 -15.90 8.36 -4.83
N ASN A 361 -14.62 8.70 -5.04
CA ASN A 361 -13.65 8.73 -3.95
C ASN A 361 -13.86 9.98 -3.08
N ILE A 362 -14.54 9.82 -1.94
CA ILE A 362 -14.75 10.89 -0.94
C ILE A 362 -13.69 10.90 0.17
N LEU A 363 -12.80 9.90 0.21
CA LEU A 363 -11.74 9.79 1.21
C LEU A 363 -10.62 10.78 0.92
N ASP A 364 -10.25 10.89 -0.35
CA ASP A 364 -9.17 11.75 -0.81
C ASP A 364 -9.69 13.01 -1.50
N LEU A 365 -8.83 14.01 -1.62
CA LEU A 365 -9.07 15.09 -2.57
C LEU A 365 -8.72 14.60 -3.98
N PRO A 366 -9.38 15.13 -5.02
CA PRO A 366 -9.07 14.71 -6.38
C PRO A 366 -7.61 15.03 -6.71
N GLN A 367 -7.02 14.23 -7.61
CA GLN A 367 -5.74 14.59 -8.21
C GLN A 367 -5.92 15.81 -9.12
N PRO A 368 -4.95 16.74 -9.18
CA PRO A 368 -3.66 16.73 -8.48
C PRO A 368 -3.68 17.43 -7.10
N VAL A 369 -4.85 17.90 -6.65
CA VAL A 369 -5.02 18.76 -5.47
C VAL A 369 -4.43 18.14 -4.21
N TRP A 370 -4.66 16.83 -4.00
CA TRP A 370 -4.11 16.13 -2.84
C TRP A 370 -2.59 16.28 -2.72
N GLU A 371 -1.86 16.00 -3.81
CA GLU A 371 -0.39 16.03 -3.80
C GLU A 371 0.14 17.47 -3.73
N LEU A 372 -0.54 18.42 -4.37
CA LEU A 372 -0.21 19.84 -4.26
C LEU A 372 -0.35 20.36 -2.82
N LEU A 373 -1.40 19.96 -2.09
CA LEU A 373 -1.54 20.33 -0.68
C LEU A 373 -0.49 19.69 0.21
N ARG A 374 -0.05 18.46 -0.11
CA ARG A 374 1.10 17.83 0.57
C ARG A 374 2.38 18.61 0.34
N ALA A 375 2.64 19.03 -0.90
CA ALA A 375 3.77 19.90 -1.21
C ALA A 375 3.71 21.18 -0.35
N MET A 376 2.54 21.83 -0.26
CA MET A 376 2.39 23.04 0.56
C MET A 376 2.59 22.81 2.06
N ASP A 377 2.18 21.66 2.61
CA ASP A 377 2.46 21.32 4.01
C ASP A 377 3.96 21.15 4.25
N THR A 378 4.67 20.50 3.33
CA THR A 378 6.13 20.38 3.39
C THR A 378 6.82 21.73 3.28
N LEU A 379 6.38 22.59 2.35
CA LEU A 379 6.93 23.94 2.22
C LEU A 379 6.68 24.77 3.48
N ARG A 380 5.51 24.63 4.11
CA ARG A 380 5.21 25.25 5.41
C ARG A 380 6.16 24.76 6.51
N ALA A 381 6.41 23.46 6.59
CA ALA A 381 7.39 22.90 7.52
C ALA A 381 8.81 23.45 7.27
N ARG A 382 9.12 23.81 6.01
CA ARG A 382 10.37 24.47 5.58
C ARG A 382 10.31 26.01 5.66
N GLY A 383 9.36 26.57 6.42
CA GLY A 383 9.29 27.99 6.73
C GLY A 383 8.51 28.87 5.74
N PHE A 384 7.76 28.27 4.81
CA PHE A 384 6.75 29.03 4.06
C PHE A 384 5.59 29.45 4.98
N ALA A 385 5.15 30.70 4.84
CA ALA A 385 3.96 31.21 5.49
C ALA A 385 3.10 31.93 4.45
N LEU A 386 1.77 31.81 4.61
CA LEU A 386 0.84 32.64 3.84
C LEU A 386 0.99 34.10 4.27
N GLY A 387 0.79 35.01 3.31
CA GLY A 387 0.79 36.45 3.58
C GLY A 387 -0.36 36.88 4.50
N GLU A 388 -0.27 38.13 4.98
CA GLU A 388 -1.35 38.76 5.76
C GLU A 388 -2.61 38.94 4.92
N HIS A 389 -2.49 39.11 3.60
CA HIS A 389 -3.62 39.18 2.68
C HIS A 389 -3.75 37.84 1.97
N VAL A 390 -4.78 37.08 2.35
CA VAL A 390 -5.14 35.81 1.71
C VAL A 390 -6.19 36.13 0.64
N SER A 391 -5.88 35.82 -0.61
CA SER A 391 -6.74 36.10 -1.77
C SER A 391 -6.72 34.95 -2.77
N GLY A 392 -7.89 34.66 -3.36
CA GLY A 392 -8.04 33.56 -4.29
C GLY A 392 -8.14 32.18 -3.64
N ASP A 393 -8.69 31.23 -4.40
CA ASP A 393 -9.15 29.94 -3.89
C ASP A 393 -8.04 29.08 -3.31
N ALA A 394 -6.84 29.05 -3.91
CA ALA A 394 -5.70 28.30 -3.39
C ALA A 394 -5.23 28.80 -2.02
N GLU A 395 -5.09 30.11 -1.84
CA GLU A 395 -4.62 30.68 -0.57
C GLU A 395 -5.69 30.51 0.52
N ILE A 396 -6.98 30.63 0.17
CA ILE A 396 -8.10 30.39 1.08
C ILE A 396 -8.14 28.92 1.53
N LEU A 397 -7.97 27.99 0.59
CA LEU A 397 -7.87 26.56 0.89
C LEU A 397 -6.74 26.27 1.88
N LEU A 398 -5.56 26.83 1.61
CA LEU A 398 -4.39 26.64 2.48
C LEU A 398 -4.55 27.34 3.82
N TYR A 399 -5.20 28.50 3.87
CA TYR A 399 -5.50 29.20 5.12
C TYR A 399 -6.30 28.30 6.07
N PHE A 400 -7.38 27.67 5.58
CA PHE A 400 -8.14 26.73 6.41
C PHE A 400 -7.36 25.45 6.70
N ARG A 401 -6.64 24.89 5.72
CA ARG A 401 -5.82 23.69 5.92
C ARG A 401 -4.78 23.91 7.02
N PHE A 402 -4.12 25.07 7.03
CA PHE A 402 -3.06 25.35 8.00
C PHE A 402 -3.59 25.56 9.43
N LEU A 403 -4.87 25.88 9.59
CA LEU A 403 -5.56 25.95 10.87
C LEU A 403 -6.13 24.61 11.36
N ASN A 404 -6.15 23.57 10.52
CA ASN A 404 -6.60 22.24 10.91
C ASN A 404 -5.71 21.69 12.04
N GLY A 405 -6.32 21.24 13.13
CA GLY A 405 -5.62 20.73 14.32
C GLY A 405 -4.90 21.80 15.16
N ALA A 406 -4.85 23.06 14.72
CA ALA A 406 -4.28 24.14 15.53
C ALA A 406 -5.16 24.38 16.78
N PRO A 407 -4.57 24.64 17.96
CA PRO A 407 -5.35 24.98 19.15
C PRO A 407 -6.06 26.33 18.98
N ALA A 408 -7.10 26.57 19.79
CA ALA A 408 -7.71 27.88 19.90
C ALA A 408 -6.75 28.89 20.57
N PRO A 409 -6.90 30.22 20.36
CA PRO A 409 -7.92 30.88 19.55
C PRO A 409 -7.60 30.86 18.05
N ARG A 410 -8.63 31.07 17.22
CA ARG A 410 -8.45 31.30 15.78
C ARG A 410 -8.05 32.75 15.51
N PRO A 411 -7.36 33.04 14.38
CA PRO A 411 -7.09 34.42 13.97
C PRO A 411 -8.38 35.24 13.86
N GLU A 412 -8.33 36.55 14.16
CA GLU A 412 -9.51 37.43 14.20
C GLU A 412 -10.33 37.43 12.90
N ARG A 413 -9.66 37.31 11.75
CA ARG A 413 -10.31 37.23 10.43
C ARG A 413 -11.01 35.90 10.12
N TRP A 414 -10.72 34.84 10.89
CA TRP A 414 -11.20 33.49 10.59
C TRP A 414 -12.74 33.38 10.51
N PRO A 415 -13.54 33.99 11.42
CA PRO A 415 -15.00 33.95 11.32
C PRO A 415 -15.51 34.51 9.98
N ALA A 416 -14.99 35.67 9.55
CA ALA A 416 -15.39 36.30 8.29
C ALA A 416 -15.01 35.43 7.08
N MET A 417 -13.81 34.81 7.11
CA MET A 417 -13.39 33.87 6.07
C MET A 417 -14.29 32.63 6.03
N LEU A 418 -14.64 32.07 7.19
CA LEU A 418 -15.50 30.90 7.31
C LEU A 418 -16.90 31.18 6.74
N GLU A 419 -17.48 32.33 7.08
CA GLU A 419 -18.79 32.75 6.56
C GLU A 419 -18.76 32.99 5.05
N ALA A 420 -17.73 33.68 4.55
CA ALA A 420 -17.60 34.02 3.14
C ALA A 420 -17.33 32.80 2.24
N PHE A 421 -16.41 31.92 2.64
CA PHE A 421 -15.89 30.87 1.76
C PHE A 421 -16.24 29.45 2.21
N GLY A 422 -16.54 29.24 3.49
CA GLY A 422 -16.95 27.94 4.01
C GLY A 422 -18.32 27.48 3.50
N THR A 423 -19.12 28.39 2.92
CA THR A 423 -20.46 28.10 2.39
C THR A 423 -20.53 28.04 0.87
N SER A 424 -19.87 28.95 0.17
CA SER A 424 -19.98 29.08 -1.28
C SER A 424 -18.70 28.68 -2.04
N GLY A 425 -17.57 28.53 -1.34
CA GLY A 425 -16.31 28.13 -1.95
C GLY A 425 -16.40 26.75 -2.58
N TRP A 426 -15.44 26.40 -3.42
CA TRP A 426 -15.32 25.05 -3.98
C TRP A 426 -15.14 23.99 -2.88
N TYR A 427 -15.55 22.74 -3.11
CA TYR A 427 -15.72 21.75 -2.02
C TYR A 427 -14.45 21.45 -1.21
N PRO A 428 -13.20 21.48 -1.74
CA PRO A 428 -12.01 21.35 -0.90
C PRO A 428 -11.87 22.50 0.10
N ILE A 429 -12.25 23.73 -0.30
CA ILE A 429 -12.29 24.89 0.60
C ILE A 429 -13.32 24.64 1.70
N ARG A 430 -14.55 24.25 1.34
CA ARG A 430 -15.61 23.98 2.34
C ARG A 430 -15.19 22.87 3.32
N GLY A 431 -14.65 21.77 2.81
CA GLY A 431 -14.15 20.68 3.64
C GLY A 431 -12.97 21.08 4.53
N ALA A 432 -12.04 21.90 4.03
CA ALA A 432 -10.96 22.45 4.85
C ALA A 432 -11.49 23.44 5.90
N ALA A 433 -12.48 24.25 5.55
CA ALA A 433 -13.11 25.21 6.44
C ALA A 433 -13.79 24.51 7.63
N VAL A 434 -14.52 23.41 7.38
CA VAL A 434 -15.08 22.55 8.44
C VAL A 434 -13.99 21.99 9.35
N ARG A 435 -12.91 21.44 8.77
CA ARG A 435 -11.77 20.92 9.55
C ARG A 435 -11.02 21.99 10.34
N SER A 436 -11.10 23.25 9.92
CA SER A 436 -10.48 24.36 10.63
C SER A 436 -11.22 24.77 11.91
N ILE A 437 -12.46 24.32 12.13
CA ILE A 437 -13.25 24.68 13.31
C ILE A 437 -12.57 24.12 14.58
N PRO A 438 -12.32 24.95 15.61
CA PRO A 438 -11.78 24.48 16.89
C PRO A 438 -12.64 23.39 17.51
N GLN A 439 -11.99 22.39 18.12
CA GLN A 439 -12.67 21.38 18.91
C GLN A 439 -12.54 21.70 20.42
N PRO A 440 -13.60 21.51 21.22
CA PRO A 440 -14.96 21.15 20.78
C PRO A 440 -15.65 22.29 20.01
N VAL A 441 -16.55 21.94 19.09
CA VAL A 441 -17.32 22.91 18.29
C VAL A 441 -18.15 23.80 19.21
N SER A 442 -17.94 25.12 19.14
CA SER A 442 -18.71 26.06 19.96
C SER A 442 -20.15 26.22 19.46
N LYS A 443 -21.05 26.65 20.36
CA LYS A 443 -22.47 26.90 20.01
C LYS A 443 -22.63 27.83 18.79
N LYS A 444 -21.73 28.82 18.64
CA LYS A 444 -21.73 29.76 17.51
C LYS A 444 -21.63 29.04 16.15
N TRP A 445 -20.91 27.93 16.07
CA TRP A 445 -20.64 27.23 14.80
C TRP A 445 -21.42 25.93 14.64
N THR A 446 -22.32 25.61 15.57
CA THR A 446 -23.13 24.39 15.51
C THR A 446 -23.99 24.37 14.24
N ASP A 447 -24.71 25.46 13.96
CA ASP A 447 -25.58 25.55 12.78
C ASP A 447 -24.78 25.49 11.47
N PHE A 448 -23.56 26.04 11.46
CA PHE A 448 -22.67 25.92 10.30
C PHE A 448 -22.29 24.47 10.02
N VAL A 449 -21.92 23.70 11.06
CA VAL A 449 -21.58 22.27 10.90
C VAL A 449 -22.81 21.46 10.48
N ILE A 450 -23.99 21.71 11.05
CA ILE A 450 -25.24 21.07 10.63
C ILE A 450 -25.51 21.32 9.14
N ALA A 451 -25.39 22.58 8.69
CA ALA A 451 -25.56 22.92 7.28
C ALA A 451 -24.51 22.30 6.34
N ARG A 452 -23.40 21.76 6.86
CA ARG A 452 -22.38 21.02 6.10
C ARG A 452 -22.59 19.51 6.13
N LEU A 453 -23.42 18.98 7.02
CA LEU A 453 -23.88 17.58 6.97
C LEU A 453 -24.79 17.33 5.76
N GLU A 454 -25.43 18.38 5.26
CA GLU A 454 -26.30 18.39 4.07
C GLU A 454 -25.59 18.94 2.82
N ASP A 455 -24.25 19.00 2.81
CA ASP A 455 -23.51 19.53 1.66
C ASP A 455 -23.72 18.64 0.41
N ARG A 456 -23.68 19.26 -0.77
CA ARG A 456 -23.80 18.52 -2.03
C ARG A 456 -22.60 17.61 -2.29
N ASP A 457 -21.41 17.94 -1.79
CA ASP A 457 -20.25 17.06 -1.89
C ASP A 457 -20.15 16.16 -0.65
N LEU A 458 -20.24 14.85 -0.85
CA LEU A 458 -20.25 13.87 0.24
C LEU A 458 -18.94 13.84 1.04
N GLY A 459 -17.82 14.31 0.47
CA GLY A 459 -16.58 14.45 1.24
C GLY A 459 -16.56 15.68 2.16
N VAL A 460 -17.36 16.71 1.87
CA VAL A 460 -17.65 17.80 2.82
C VAL A 460 -18.57 17.31 3.92
N CYS A 461 -19.62 16.55 3.60
CA CYS A 461 -20.49 15.89 4.59
C CYS A 461 -19.68 15.01 5.53
N ARG A 462 -18.74 14.22 4.99
CA ARG A 462 -17.84 13.38 5.77
C ARG A 462 -17.00 14.21 6.73
N ALA A 463 -16.39 15.31 6.28
CA ALA A 463 -15.63 16.21 7.15
C ALA A 463 -16.51 16.80 8.27
N ALA A 464 -17.78 17.11 7.98
CA ALA A 464 -18.74 17.59 8.96
C ALA A 464 -19.13 16.50 9.97
N CYS A 465 -19.26 15.24 9.55
CA CYS A 465 -19.47 14.11 10.47
C CYS A 465 -18.32 13.99 11.48
N THR A 466 -17.06 14.04 11.01
CA THR A 466 -15.89 14.02 11.91
C THR A 466 -15.92 15.18 12.90
N ALA A 467 -16.20 16.40 12.43
CA ALA A 467 -16.27 17.59 13.29
C ALA A 467 -17.43 17.51 14.31
N ALA A 468 -18.58 16.95 13.91
CA ALA A 468 -19.72 16.71 14.77
C ALA A 468 -19.39 15.69 15.87
N GLY A 469 -18.80 14.54 15.52
CA GLY A 469 -18.41 13.51 16.49
C GLY A 469 -17.41 14.02 17.53
N ALA A 470 -16.42 14.80 17.10
CA ALA A 470 -15.41 15.40 18.00
C ALA A 470 -15.95 16.50 18.92
N SER A 471 -17.16 17.03 18.66
CA SER A 471 -17.70 18.16 19.40
C SER A 471 -18.23 17.81 20.80
N GLY A 472 -18.64 16.56 21.01
CA GLY A 472 -19.40 16.15 22.20
C GLY A 472 -20.82 16.76 22.31
N ASN A 473 -21.32 17.43 21.27
CA ASN A 473 -22.62 18.10 21.29
C ASN A 473 -23.74 17.17 20.76
N PRO A 474 -24.72 16.78 21.60
CA PRO A 474 -25.79 15.87 21.21
C PRO A 474 -26.73 16.45 20.14
N ALA A 475 -26.70 17.76 19.88
CA ALA A 475 -27.49 18.39 18.80
C ALA A 475 -27.19 17.79 17.42
N PHE A 476 -26.02 17.18 17.21
CA PHE A 476 -25.67 16.54 15.95
C PHE A 476 -26.21 15.11 15.79
N ILE A 477 -26.69 14.45 16.86
CA ILE A 477 -27.14 13.05 16.78
C ILE A 477 -28.22 12.88 15.72
N ARG A 478 -29.25 13.73 15.74
CA ARG A 478 -30.36 13.59 14.79
C ARG A 478 -29.91 13.78 13.32
N PRO A 479 -29.21 14.87 12.95
CA PRO A 479 -28.65 15.01 11.60
C PRO A 479 -27.78 13.83 11.15
N LEU A 480 -26.95 13.27 12.05
CA LEU A 480 -26.11 12.12 11.72
C LEU A 480 -26.94 10.85 11.47
N LEU A 481 -27.98 10.61 12.27
CA LEU A 481 -28.91 9.50 12.05
C LEU A 481 -29.71 9.66 10.76
N ASP A 482 -30.05 10.89 10.37
CA ASP A 482 -30.70 11.16 9.08
C ASP A 482 -29.79 10.79 7.90
N ILE A 483 -28.49 11.11 7.96
CA ILE A 483 -27.49 10.62 6.98
C ILE A 483 -27.49 9.09 6.93
N VAL A 484 -27.42 8.43 8.08
CA VAL A 484 -27.42 6.95 8.15
C VAL A 484 -28.73 6.37 7.59
N ALA A 485 -29.84 7.08 7.68
CA ALA A 485 -31.12 6.64 7.15
C ALA A 485 -31.25 6.81 5.62
N THR A 486 -30.63 7.83 5.03
CA THR A 486 -30.91 8.22 3.63
C THR A 486 -29.76 8.02 2.65
N GLU A 487 -28.51 8.12 3.11
CA GLU A 487 -27.34 8.07 2.22
C GLU A 487 -26.99 6.65 1.80
N HIS A 488 -26.29 6.52 0.67
CA HIS A 488 -25.89 5.22 0.11
C HIS A 488 -24.37 5.07 -0.03
N HIS A 489 -23.62 6.10 0.31
CA HIS A 489 -22.17 6.09 0.18
C HIS A 489 -21.51 5.45 1.41
N GLU A 490 -20.87 4.29 1.23
CA GLU A 490 -20.33 3.46 2.32
C GLU A 490 -19.43 4.25 3.28
N TRP A 491 -18.45 4.98 2.74
CA TRP A 491 -17.50 5.75 3.55
C TRP A 491 -18.13 6.88 4.36
N LEU A 492 -19.18 7.52 3.84
CA LEU A 492 -19.92 8.54 4.57
C LEU A 492 -20.74 7.90 5.70
N LEU A 493 -21.41 6.80 5.41
CA LEU A 493 -22.21 6.06 6.39
C LEU A 493 -21.35 5.54 7.56
N ARG A 494 -20.13 5.06 7.27
CA ARG A 494 -19.14 4.68 8.30
C ARG A 494 -18.78 5.85 9.20
N GLU A 495 -18.47 7.01 8.60
CA GLU A 495 -18.10 8.22 9.36
C GLU A 495 -19.28 8.74 10.20
N ALA A 496 -20.48 8.82 9.61
CA ALA A 496 -21.69 9.28 10.29
C ALA A 496 -22.08 8.35 11.45
N SER A 497 -21.97 7.03 11.26
CA SER A 497 -22.20 6.05 12.32
C SER A 497 -21.20 6.19 13.46
N SER A 498 -19.90 6.32 13.15
CA SER A 498 -18.85 6.52 14.15
C SER A 498 -19.07 7.81 14.95
N ALA A 499 -19.41 8.91 14.27
CA ALA A 499 -19.71 10.18 14.91
C ALA A 499 -20.97 10.09 15.80
N ALA A 500 -22.05 9.47 15.31
CA ALA A 500 -23.28 9.28 16.08
C ALA A 500 -23.02 8.41 17.33
N GLU A 501 -22.23 7.35 17.18
CA GLU A 501 -21.84 6.49 18.29
C GLU A 501 -21.03 7.24 19.35
N THR A 502 -20.05 8.03 18.92
CA THR A 502 -19.22 8.85 19.81
C THR A 502 -20.06 9.85 20.63
N LEU A 503 -21.16 10.33 20.04
CA LEU A 503 -22.11 11.24 20.71
C LEU A 503 -23.18 10.51 21.55
N GLY A 504 -23.15 9.18 21.61
CA GLY A 504 -24.07 8.39 22.43
C GLY A 504 -25.41 8.09 21.76
N ALA A 505 -25.48 8.06 20.42
CA ALA A 505 -26.70 7.65 19.71
C ALA A 505 -27.12 6.21 20.05
N GLY A 506 -26.16 5.32 20.33
CA GLY A 506 -26.35 3.99 20.89
C GLY A 506 -27.48 3.21 20.22
N PHE A 507 -28.59 3.01 20.94
CA PHE A 507 -29.76 2.27 20.46
C PHE A 507 -30.42 2.89 19.22
N ALA A 508 -30.54 4.22 19.15
CA ALA A 508 -31.19 4.88 18.02
C ALA A 508 -30.44 4.62 16.70
N LEU A 509 -29.11 4.55 16.74
CA LEU A 509 -28.29 4.17 15.58
C LEU A 509 -28.56 2.73 15.13
N ARG A 510 -28.87 1.81 16.06
CA ARG A 510 -29.14 0.40 15.77
C ARG A 510 -30.52 0.24 15.15
N GLU A 511 -31.51 0.97 15.64
CA GLU A 511 -32.81 1.05 14.99
C GLU A 511 -32.69 1.54 13.54
N THR A 512 -31.94 2.62 13.31
CA THR A 512 -31.71 3.14 11.95
C THR A 512 -31.05 2.10 11.06
N TRP A 513 -29.99 1.42 11.53
CA TRP A 513 -29.32 0.39 10.73
C TRP A 513 -30.17 -0.85 10.48
N ALA A 514 -31.02 -1.25 11.44
CA ALA A 514 -31.96 -2.34 11.23
C ALA A 514 -32.85 -2.06 10.03
N ASP A 515 -33.38 -0.84 9.88
CA ASP A 515 -34.23 -0.49 8.73
C ASP A 515 -33.52 -0.62 7.37
N ARG A 516 -32.19 -0.40 7.33
CA ARG A 516 -31.35 -0.50 6.10
C ARG A 516 -31.00 -1.93 5.71
N LEU A 517 -31.25 -2.95 6.54
CA LEU A 517 -30.89 -4.36 6.23
C LEU A 517 -31.54 -4.90 4.95
N ALA A 518 -32.66 -4.32 4.53
CA ALA A 518 -33.36 -4.69 3.31
C ALA A 518 -32.69 -4.18 2.01
N GLU A 519 -31.58 -3.45 2.09
CA GLU A 519 -30.92 -2.80 0.95
C GLU A 519 -29.68 -3.55 0.48
N ALA A 520 -29.55 -3.76 -0.83
CA ALA A 520 -28.64 -4.78 -1.35
C ALA A 520 -27.17 -4.38 -1.20
N GLY A 521 -26.88 -3.10 -1.42
CA GLY A 521 -25.53 -2.56 -1.27
C GLY A 521 -25.11 -2.25 0.16
N LEU A 522 -26.04 -2.25 1.12
CA LEU A 522 -25.78 -1.73 2.48
C LEU A 522 -26.01 -2.72 3.60
N TYR A 523 -26.72 -3.82 3.36
CA TYR A 523 -26.94 -4.81 4.40
C TYR A 523 -25.64 -5.35 5.06
N PRO A 524 -24.48 -5.48 4.37
CA PRO A 524 -23.26 -5.91 5.05
C PRO A 524 -22.78 -4.88 6.08
N LEU A 525 -22.86 -3.59 5.74
CA LEU A 525 -22.49 -2.49 6.64
C LEU A 525 -23.49 -2.36 7.80
N ALA A 526 -24.79 -2.53 7.52
CA ALA A 526 -25.84 -2.54 8.53
C ALA A 526 -25.64 -3.69 9.53
N LEU A 527 -25.36 -4.90 9.04
CA LEU A 527 -25.00 -6.04 9.89
C LEU A 527 -23.75 -5.78 10.72
N ASP A 528 -22.72 -5.17 10.13
CA ASP A 528 -21.49 -4.85 10.85
C ASP A 528 -21.72 -3.86 12.00
N SER A 529 -22.70 -2.95 11.87
CA SER A 529 -23.12 -2.07 12.97
C SER A 529 -23.96 -2.80 14.01
N LEU A 530 -24.95 -3.59 13.59
CA LEU A 530 -25.87 -4.30 14.48
C LEU A 530 -25.16 -5.36 15.33
N GLN A 531 -24.21 -6.10 14.76
CA GLN A 531 -23.47 -7.14 15.50
C GLN A 531 -22.67 -6.59 16.70
N THR A 532 -22.46 -5.27 16.80
CA THR A 532 -21.82 -4.67 17.98
C THR A 532 -22.59 -4.92 19.28
N VAL A 533 -23.90 -5.20 19.20
CA VAL A 533 -24.71 -5.62 20.36
C VAL A 533 -24.45 -7.06 20.79
N LEU A 534 -23.73 -7.84 19.97
CA LEU A 534 -23.36 -9.23 20.27
C LEU A 534 -21.91 -9.32 20.74
N GLU A 535 -21.60 -10.28 21.62
CA GLU A 535 -20.25 -10.62 22.09
C GLU A 535 -19.62 -11.66 21.15
N VAL A 536 -19.43 -11.29 19.89
CA VAL A 536 -18.75 -12.12 18.88
C VAL A 536 -17.31 -11.64 18.63
N PRO A 537 -16.37 -12.55 18.27
CA PRO A 537 -15.02 -12.15 17.89
C PRO A 537 -15.04 -11.14 16.75
N THR A 538 -14.35 -10.02 16.92
CA THR A 538 -14.24 -8.98 15.90
C THR A 538 -13.27 -9.41 14.82
N GLY A 539 -13.68 -9.29 13.55
CA GLY A 539 -12.77 -9.41 12.39
C GLY A 539 -12.56 -10.80 11.79
N SER A 540 -13.17 -11.87 12.32
CA SER A 540 -13.16 -13.20 11.69
C SER A 540 -14.57 -13.77 11.57
N TYR A 541 -15.21 -13.46 10.45
CA TYR A 541 -16.49 -14.04 10.07
C TYR A 541 -16.42 -14.58 8.64
N SER A 542 -17.20 -15.61 8.36
CA SER A 542 -17.45 -16.10 7.01
C SER A 542 -18.94 -16.01 6.70
N GLY A 543 -19.31 -15.83 5.44
CA GLY A 543 -20.72 -15.71 5.08
C GLY A 543 -20.91 -15.36 3.63
N ARG A 544 -22.15 -15.54 3.15
CA ARG A 544 -22.51 -15.26 1.76
C ARG A 544 -22.90 -13.81 1.59
N THR A 545 -22.35 -13.18 0.56
CA THR A 545 -22.64 -11.79 0.22
C THR A 545 -23.84 -11.64 -0.73
N ASP A 546 -24.38 -12.74 -1.22
CA ASP A 546 -25.41 -12.78 -2.27
C ASP A 546 -26.80 -13.17 -1.74
N LEU A 547 -27.22 -12.53 -0.65
CA LEU A 547 -28.58 -12.72 -0.13
C LEU A 547 -29.65 -12.18 -1.09
N SER A 548 -30.71 -12.97 -1.28
CA SER A 548 -31.92 -12.52 -1.97
C SER A 548 -32.63 -11.38 -1.21
N ARG A 549 -33.51 -10.65 -1.90
CA ARG A 549 -34.32 -9.60 -1.26
C ARG A 549 -35.15 -10.14 -0.09
N ASP A 550 -35.77 -11.29 -0.25
CA ASP A 550 -36.61 -11.91 0.79
C ASP A 550 -35.80 -12.32 2.02
N GLU A 551 -34.60 -12.84 1.83
CA GLU A 551 -33.69 -13.14 2.94
C GLU A 551 -33.27 -11.89 3.69
N ARG A 552 -32.99 -10.79 2.98
CA ARG A 552 -32.65 -9.49 3.59
C ARG A 552 -33.83 -8.87 4.35
N LEU A 553 -35.05 -9.05 3.85
CA LEU A 553 -36.26 -8.64 4.58
C LEU A 553 -36.47 -9.45 5.85
N LYS A 554 -36.31 -10.78 5.79
CA LYS A 554 -36.40 -11.64 6.98
C LYS A 554 -35.36 -11.27 8.03
N LEU A 555 -34.13 -11.02 7.59
CA LEU A 555 -33.04 -10.57 8.46
C LEU A 555 -33.37 -9.23 9.13
N ARG A 556 -33.91 -8.26 8.38
CA ARG A 556 -34.39 -7.00 8.93
C ARG A 556 -35.44 -7.21 10.02
N GLU A 557 -36.50 -7.96 9.74
CA GLU A 557 -37.59 -8.14 10.71
C GLU A 557 -37.09 -8.84 11.98
N ALA A 558 -36.20 -9.84 11.86
CA ALA A 558 -35.59 -10.50 13.01
C ALA A 558 -34.79 -9.51 13.90
N TRP A 559 -33.99 -8.62 13.28
CA TRP A 559 -33.27 -7.59 14.02
C TRP A 559 -34.20 -6.57 14.66
N LYS A 560 -35.26 -6.13 13.98
CA LYS A 560 -36.24 -5.19 14.54
C LYS A 560 -36.99 -5.78 15.72
N GLU A 561 -37.40 -7.04 15.64
CA GLU A 561 -38.04 -7.75 16.75
C GLU A 561 -37.10 -7.87 17.94
N PHE A 562 -35.85 -8.26 17.71
CA PHE A 562 -34.84 -8.36 18.76
C PHE A 562 -34.58 -7.00 19.44
N LEU A 563 -34.40 -5.93 18.67
CA LEU A 563 -34.19 -4.59 19.22
C LEU A 563 -35.42 -4.10 20.00
N ALA A 564 -36.64 -4.39 19.53
CA ALA A 564 -37.86 -4.02 20.24
C ALA A 564 -38.01 -4.75 21.59
N GLN A 565 -37.65 -6.03 21.65
CA GLN A 565 -37.73 -6.84 22.87
C GLN A 565 -36.64 -6.49 23.89
N HIS A 566 -35.42 -6.20 23.42
CA HIS A 566 -34.23 -6.05 24.25
C HIS A 566 -33.73 -4.60 24.37
N GLY A 567 -34.52 -3.62 23.93
CA GLY A 567 -34.07 -2.24 23.82
C GLY A 567 -33.61 -1.60 25.12
N GLU A 568 -34.30 -1.85 26.24
CA GLU A 568 -33.89 -1.33 27.56
C GLU A 568 -32.55 -1.91 28.02
N GLU A 569 -32.32 -3.20 27.78
CA GLU A 569 -31.06 -3.85 28.13
C GLU A 569 -29.90 -3.31 27.28
N ILE A 570 -30.13 -3.11 25.98
CA ILE A 570 -29.14 -2.54 25.06
C ILE A 570 -28.83 -1.09 25.43
N ARG A 571 -29.85 -0.28 25.79
CA ARG A 571 -29.66 1.10 26.30
C ARG A 571 -28.85 1.12 27.60
N ALA A 572 -28.98 0.09 28.43
CA ALA A 572 -28.17 -0.09 29.64
C ALA A 572 -26.75 -0.61 29.35
N GLY A 573 -26.37 -0.82 28.08
CA GLY A 573 -25.05 -1.26 27.65
C GLY A 573 -24.85 -2.78 27.65
N LYS A 574 -25.93 -3.57 27.82
CA LYS A 574 -25.84 -5.04 27.74
C LYS A 574 -25.45 -5.45 26.32
N ARG A 575 -24.46 -6.35 26.23
CA ARG A 575 -24.14 -7.10 25.02
C ARG A 575 -24.59 -8.56 25.21
N PHE A 576 -24.96 -9.21 24.11
CA PHE A 576 -25.55 -10.54 24.14
C PHE A 576 -24.55 -11.57 23.62
N GLN A 577 -24.34 -12.63 24.39
CA GLN A 577 -23.53 -13.76 23.97
C GLN A 577 -24.23 -14.56 22.87
N PRO A 578 -23.50 -15.17 21.91
CA PRO A 578 -24.10 -16.07 20.91
C PRO A 578 -24.87 -17.27 21.51
N SER A 579 -24.59 -17.61 22.77
CA SER A 579 -25.28 -18.64 23.54
C SER A 579 -26.54 -18.14 24.27
N ASP A 580 -26.80 -16.83 24.28
CA ASP A 580 -28.00 -16.26 24.90
C ASP A 580 -29.25 -16.73 24.12
N PRO A 581 -30.30 -17.25 24.79
CA PRO A 581 -31.53 -17.69 24.13
C PRO A 581 -32.21 -16.63 23.25
N ALA A 582 -31.99 -15.35 23.55
CA ALA A 582 -32.49 -14.23 22.75
C ALA A 582 -31.78 -14.11 21.39
N VAL A 583 -30.54 -14.62 21.26
CA VAL A 583 -29.73 -14.51 20.06
C VAL A 583 -29.96 -15.73 19.18
N THR A 584 -30.87 -15.60 18.23
CA THR A 584 -31.22 -16.71 17.32
C THR A 584 -30.41 -16.66 16.02
N PRO A 585 -30.24 -17.80 15.29
CA PRO A 585 -29.61 -17.81 13.97
C PRO A 585 -30.25 -16.87 12.94
N ALA A 586 -31.50 -16.44 13.15
CA ALA A 586 -32.18 -15.50 12.27
C ALA A 586 -31.51 -14.11 12.21
N LEU A 587 -30.78 -13.72 13.26
CA LEU A 587 -30.01 -12.46 13.31
C LEU A 587 -28.77 -12.48 12.41
N ALA A 588 -28.30 -13.66 12.02
CA ALA A 588 -27.15 -13.81 11.13
C ALA A 588 -27.55 -14.27 9.72
N GLY A 589 -28.59 -15.10 9.63
CA GLY A 589 -29.00 -15.75 8.38
C GLY A 589 -27.85 -16.53 7.74
N ARG A 590 -27.74 -16.46 6.42
CA ARG A 590 -26.57 -16.98 5.66
C ARG A 590 -25.48 -15.93 5.46
N ALA A 591 -25.69 -14.69 5.92
CA ALA A 591 -24.78 -13.58 5.66
C ALA A 591 -23.56 -13.58 6.57
N ARG A 592 -23.66 -14.18 7.75
CA ARG A 592 -22.60 -14.19 8.75
C ARG A 592 -22.55 -15.51 9.51
N SER A 593 -21.34 -15.91 9.84
CA SER A 593 -21.00 -16.96 10.79
C SER A 593 -19.65 -16.61 11.40
N TRP A 594 -19.51 -16.84 12.70
CA TRP A 594 -18.34 -16.51 13.49
C TRP A 594 -17.75 -17.80 14.03
N GLN A 595 -16.43 -17.92 13.97
CA GLN A 595 -15.72 -18.95 14.71
C GLN A 595 -15.56 -18.47 16.15
N LEU A 596 -16.05 -19.25 17.10
CA LEU A 596 -15.96 -18.97 18.53
C LEU A 596 -14.62 -19.44 19.09
N GLU A 597 -14.27 -18.97 20.30
CA GLU A 597 -12.99 -19.29 20.95
C GLU A 597 -12.79 -20.79 21.20
N ASP A 598 -13.89 -21.54 21.37
CA ASP A 598 -13.88 -23.00 21.52
C ASP A 598 -13.70 -23.76 20.20
N GLY A 599 -13.48 -23.04 19.09
CA GLY A 599 -13.31 -23.58 17.75
C GLY A 599 -14.61 -23.92 17.03
N THR A 600 -15.76 -23.79 17.69
CA THR A 600 -17.07 -24.01 17.06
C THR A 600 -17.48 -22.81 16.21
N THR A 601 -18.56 -22.95 15.42
CA THR A 601 -19.09 -21.87 14.59
C THR A 601 -20.53 -21.55 14.97
N TRP A 602 -20.84 -20.26 15.06
CA TRP A 602 -22.20 -19.77 15.28
C TRP A 602 -22.62 -18.80 14.15
N PRO A 603 -23.86 -18.87 13.63
CA PRO A 603 -24.77 -19.99 13.80
C PRO A 603 -24.14 -21.27 13.23
N LYS A 604 -24.51 -22.43 13.78
CA LYS A 604 -24.03 -23.72 13.27
C LYS A 604 -24.39 -23.82 11.78
N PRO A 605 -23.47 -24.22 10.90
CA PRO A 605 -23.76 -24.41 9.49
C PRO A 605 -24.95 -25.37 9.36
N SER A 606 -26.03 -24.91 8.74
CA SER A 606 -27.12 -25.82 8.40
C SER A 606 -26.56 -26.85 7.42
N ASN A 607 -26.67 -28.14 7.72
CA ASN A 607 -26.28 -29.28 6.86
C ASN A 607 -27.13 -29.38 5.58
N VAL A 608 -27.51 -28.26 4.97
CA VAL A 608 -28.24 -28.22 3.71
C VAL A 608 -27.22 -28.40 2.61
N VAL A 609 -27.12 -29.65 2.15
CA VAL A 609 -26.44 -30.05 0.92
C VAL A 609 -26.86 -29.08 -0.19
N ALA A 610 -25.88 -28.43 -0.83
CA ALA A 610 -26.16 -27.59 -2.00
C ALA A 610 -26.86 -28.45 -3.07
N PRO A 611 -27.95 -27.99 -3.70
CA PRO A 611 -28.42 -28.64 -4.91
C PRO A 611 -27.32 -28.48 -5.97
N ASN A 612 -26.89 -29.62 -6.53
CA ASN A 612 -25.91 -29.73 -7.62
C ASN A 612 -26.28 -28.88 -8.83
#